data_AF-A0A3Q2ZGT4-F1
#
_entry.id   AF-A0A3Q2ZGT4-F1
#
_cell.length_a   1.000
_cell.length_b   1.000
_cell.length_c   1.000
_cell.angle_alpha   90.00
_cell.angle_beta   90.00
_cell.angle_gamma   90.00
#
_symmetry.space_group_name_H-M   'P 1'
#
loop_
_entity.id
_entity.type
_entity.pdbx_description
1 polymer ?
#
loop_
_entity_poly.entity_id
_entity_poly.type
_entity_poly.pdbx_seq_one_letter_code
_entity_poly.pdbx_strand_id
1 'polypeptide(L)'
;MLEGYSPLTQALLGTLFTWGLTAAGAALVFVFSSRQVMLAASYWSLLAPAIDMAEESGKYGSYAFVPVAIGFTLGATFVYIADLAMPLLGVGSDPHTAFALPPDSKLAKEKAEDPASQLPDSDEMTIRIGRAGPLSDKIENGDVYQRRRGPHSGHTDGYEAESKQQEDVVQTGSSWRRILLLILAITIHNIPEGLAVGVGFGAIGKTTSATFESARNLAIGIGIQNFPEGLAVSLPLRGSGVSTWRAFWYGQLSGMVEPIAGLLGAGAVVLAEPLLPFALAFAAGAMVYVVVDDIIPEAQVSGNGRLASWTSILGFVVMMSLDVGLG
;
A
#
# COMPACT_ATOMS: atom_id res chain seq x y z
N MET A 1 -8.11 -28.26 -8.35
CA MET A 1 -9.42 -28.38 -7.69
C MET A 1 -10.39 -29.25 -8.50
N LEU A 2 -9.96 -30.42 -8.97
CA LEU A 2 -10.82 -31.39 -9.66
C LEU A 2 -10.39 -32.78 -9.24
N GLU A 3 -11.26 -33.63 -8.72
CA GLU A 3 -10.85 -34.95 -8.20
C GLU A 3 -10.10 -35.80 -9.24
N GLY A 4 -9.20 -36.67 -8.75
CA GLY A 4 -8.47 -37.63 -9.57
C GLY A 4 -7.17 -37.13 -10.22
N TYR A 5 -6.82 -35.85 -10.09
CA TYR A 5 -5.55 -35.28 -10.57
C TYR A 5 -4.43 -35.33 -9.51
N SER A 6 -3.18 -35.29 -9.99
CA SER A 6 -1.97 -35.33 -9.13
C SER A 6 -1.90 -34.14 -8.16
N PRO A 7 -1.26 -34.28 -6.97
CA PRO A 7 -1.14 -33.20 -6.00
C PRO A 7 -0.55 -31.90 -6.57
N LEU A 8 0.46 -31.99 -7.45
CA LEU A 8 1.05 -30.82 -8.11
C LEU A 8 0.05 -30.13 -9.05
N THR A 9 -0.74 -30.92 -9.79
CA THR A 9 -1.79 -30.36 -10.66
C THR A 9 -2.88 -29.71 -9.83
N GLN A 10 -3.26 -30.28 -8.68
CA GLN A 10 -4.23 -29.67 -7.79
C GLN A 10 -3.74 -28.35 -7.20
N ALA A 11 -2.48 -28.33 -6.73
CA ALA A 11 -1.84 -27.13 -6.19
C ALA A 11 -1.76 -26.02 -7.24
N LEU A 12 -1.37 -26.36 -8.48
CA LEU A 12 -1.37 -25.40 -9.59
C LEU A 12 -2.78 -24.87 -9.87
N LEU A 13 -3.79 -25.73 -9.95
CA LEU A 13 -5.17 -25.30 -10.20
C LEU A 13 -5.71 -24.45 -9.04
N GLY A 14 -5.41 -24.80 -7.80
CA GLY A 14 -5.81 -24.04 -6.62
C GLY A 14 -5.17 -22.67 -6.58
N THR A 15 -3.87 -22.59 -6.84
CA THR A 15 -3.15 -21.31 -6.84
C THR A 15 -3.40 -20.44 -8.07
N LEU A 16 -3.69 -21.03 -9.23
CA LEU A 16 -4.20 -20.27 -10.38
C LEU A 16 -5.61 -19.72 -10.12
N PHE A 17 -6.42 -20.43 -9.33
CA PHE A 17 -7.72 -19.94 -8.91
C PHE A 17 -7.58 -18.75 -7.96
N THR A 18 -6.74 -18.84 -6.92
CA THR A 18 -6.52 -17.74 -5.98
C THR A 18 -5.92 -16.51 -6.68
N TRP A 19 -4.86 -16.69 -7.47
CA TRP A 19 -4.29 -15.63 -8.31
C TRP A 19 -5.31 -15.07 -9.30
N GLY A 20 -6.15 -15.93 -9.88
CA GLY A 20 -7.22 -15.51 -10.80
C GLY A 20 -8.23 -14.58 -10.14
N LEU A 21 -8.53 -14.77 -8.85
CA LEU A 21 -9.36 -13.85 -8.08
C LEU A 21 -8.63 -12.55 -7.74
N THR A 22 -7.32 -12.57 -7.45
CA THR A 22 -6.48 -11.36 -7.39
C THR A 22 -6.55 -10.57 -8.69
N ALA A 23 -6.38 -11.24 -9.83
CA ALA A 23 -6.44 -10.60 -11.14
C ALA A 23 -7.84 -10.04 -11.45
N ALA A 24 -8.90 -10.76 -11.08
CA ALA A 24 -10.28 -10.30 -11.24
C ALA A 24 -10.57 -9.05 -10.38
N GLY A 25 -10.08 -9.03 -9.15
CA GLY A 25 -10.12 -7.87 -8.27
C GLY A 25 -9.36 -6.68 -8.83
N ALA A 26 -8.15 -6.91 -9.33
CA ALA A 26 -7.35 -5.87 -9.98
C ALA A 26 -8.06 -5.28 -11.22
N ALA A 27 -8.76 -6.11 -12.00
CA ALA A 27 -9.47 -5.70 -13.22
C ALA A 27 -10.67 -4.78 -12.96
N LEU A 28 -11.20 -4.72 -11.74
CA LEU A 28 -12.26 -3.76 -11.39
C LEU A 28 -11.81 -2.30 -11.53
N VAL A 29 -10.50 -2.04 -11.63
CA VAL A 29 -9.92 -0.74 -11.97
C VAL A 29 -10.39 -0.21 -13.34
N PHE A 30 -10.83 -1.08 -14.25
CA PHE A 30 -11.42 -0.66 -15.54
C PHE A 30 -12.86 -0.15 -15.41
N VAL A 31 -13.58 -0.59 -14.37
CA VAL A 31 -15.00 -0.27 -14.14
C VAL A 31 -15.15 0.89 -13.17
N PHE A 32 -14.41 0.86 -12.05
CA PHE A 32 -14.51 1.88 -11.01
C PHE A 32 -13.45 2.96 -11.20
N SER A 33 -13.89 4.22 -11.31
CA SER A 33 -13.01 5.40 -11.41
C SER A 33 -12.87 6.17 -10.09
N SER A 34 -13.49 5.70 -9.02
CA SER A 34 -13.65 6.43 -7.76
C SER A 34 -12.88 5.78 -6.61
N ARG A 35 -12.30 6.65 -5.76
CA ARG A 35 -11.49 6.40 -4.53
C ARG A 35 -12.20 5.64 -3.40
N GLN A 36 -13.23 4.84 -3.69
CA GLN A 36 -14.06 4.21 -2.66
C GLN A 36 -14.25 2.73 -2.95
N VAL A 37 -13.28 1.90 -2.58
CA VAL A 37 -13.50 0.53 -2.09
C VAL A 37 -12.35 0.14 -1.14
N MET A 38 -12.59 0.40 0.15
CA MET A 38 -12.46 -0.53 1.28
C MET A 38 -11.42 -1.67 1.23
N LEU A 39 -10.43 -1.58 2.13
CA LEU A 39 -9.48 -2.62 2.50
C LEU A 39 -9.58 -2.90 3.99
N ALA A 40 -10.04 -4.10 4.35
CA ALA A 40 -9.79 -4.73 5.63
C ALA A 40 -10.44 -6.11 5.63
N ALA A 41 -9.65 -7.13 5.30
CA ALA A 41 -10.05 -8.53 5.40
C ALA A 41 -8.89 -9.44 5.85
N SER A 42 -7.64 -9.11 5.55
CA SER A 42 -6.52 -10.07 5.60
C SER A 42 -5.86 -10.34 6.98
N TYR A 43 -6.42 -9.88 8.12
CA TYR A 43 -5.72 -10.01 9.42
C TYR A 43 -5.88 -11.38 10.10
N TRP A 44 -7.09 -11.93 10.12
CA TRP A 44 -7.40 -13.07 10.99
C TRP A 44 -7.37 -14.44 10.33
N SER A 45 -7.58 -14.52 9.01
CA SER A 45 -7.54 -15.79 8.27
C SER A 45 -6.15 -16.41 8.13
N LEU A 46 -5.07 -15.69 8.45
CA LEU A 46 -3.73 -16.29 8.52
C LEU A 46 -3.27 -16.62 9.93
N LEU A 47 -3.79 -15.94 10.95
CA LEU A 47 -3.35 -16.14 12.33
C LEU A 47 -3.95 -17.41 12.95
N ALA A 48 -5.24 -17.67 12.68
CA ALA A 48 -5.93 -18.86 13.19
C ALA A 48 -5.33 -20.17 12.62
N PRO A 49 -5.20 -20.34 11.29
CA PRO A 49 -4.53 -21.53 10.74
C PRO A 49 -3.06 -21.67 11.18
N ALA A 50 -2.33 -20.56 11.38
CA ALA A 50 -0.95 -20.63 11.86
C ALA A 50 -0.82 -21.17 13.30
N ILE A 51 -1.78 -20.82 14.17
CA ILE A 51 -1.84 -21.32 15.55
C ILE A 51 -2.28 -22.79 15.56
N ASP A 52 -3.30 -23.13 14.79
CA ASP A 52 -3.83 -24.51 14.71
C ASP A 52 -2.78 -25.47 14.13
N MET A 53 -2.07 -25.06 13.07
CA MET A 53 -0.96 -25.84 12.50
C MET A 53 0.24 -25.94 13.45
N ALA A 54 0.49 -24.92 14.29
CA ALA A 54 1.54 -24.98 15.31
C ALA A 54 1.19 -25.94 16.46
N GLU A 55 -0.08 -25.98 16.89
CA GLU A 55 -0.59 -26.90 17.90
C GLU A 55 -0.64 -28.36 17.41
N GLU A 56 -1.13 -28.61 16.20
CA GLU A 56 -1.20 -29.97 15.59
C GLU A 56 0.18 -30.58 15.34
N SER A 57 1.22 -29.76 15.15
CA SER A 57 2.59 -30.26 14.89
C SER A 57 3.20 -31.05 16.06
N GLY A 58 2.61 -31.02 17.25
CA GLY A 58 3.05 -31.75 18.45
C GLY A 58 4.45 -31.37 18.97
N LYS A 59 5.15 -30.45 18.31
CA LYS A 59 6.56 -30.09 18.57
C LYS A 59 6.73 -29.01 19.64
N TYR A 60 5.69 -28.20 19.87
CA TYR A 60 5.80 -26.99 20.71
C TYR A 60 4.94 -27.03 21.99
N GLY A 61 3.97 -27.94 22.12
CA GLY A 61 3.12 -28.05 23.31
C GLY A 61 2.48 -26.72 23.71
N SER A 62 2.59 -26.31 24.98
CA SER A 62 2.11 -25.01 25.49
C SER A 62 2.85 -23.79 24.92
N TYR A 63 3.91 -23.97 24.13
CA TYR A 63 4.70 -22.89 23.52
C TYR A 63 4.41 -22.74 22.01
N ALA A 64 3.29 -23.25 21.50
CA ALA A 64 2.84 -23.06 20.11
C ALA A 64 2.73 -21.57 19.70
N PHE A 65 2.60 -20.66 20.67
CA PHE A 65 2.63 -19.20 20.42
C PHE A 65 4.02 -18.68 20.01
N VAL A 66 5.12 -19.41 20.25
CA VAL A 66 6.48 -18.90 20.02
C VAL A 66 6.81 -18.73 18.54
N PRO A 67 6.61 -19.74 17.66
CA PRO A 67 6.74 -19.57 16.22
C PRO A 67 5.90 -18.41 15.67
N VAL A 68 4.67 -18.29 16.17
CA VAL A 68 3.73 -17.25 15.75
C VAL A 68 4.22 -15.87 16.19
N ALA A 69 4.61 -15.69 17.45
CA ALA A 69 5.10 -14.41 17.97
C ALA A 69 6.39 -13.96 17.27
N ILE A 70 7.33 -14.89 17.01
CA ILE A 70 8.57 -14.61 16.29
C ILE A 70 8.26 -14.21 14.85
N GLY A 71 7.50 -15.05 14.11
CA GLY A 71 7.12 -14.76 12.73
C GLY A 71 6.44 -13.41 12.61
N PHE A 72 5.41 -13.17 13.43
CA PHE A 72 4.66 -11.92 13.47
C PHE A 72 5.55 -10.70 13.70
N THR A 73 6.43 -10.76 14.71
CA THR A 73 7.32 -9.63 15.02
C THR A 73 8.33 -9.40 13.90
N LEU A 74 8.87 -10.46 13.31
CA LEU A 74 9.78 -10.35 12.16
C LEU A 74 9.10 -9.76 10.93
N GLY A 75 7.83 -10.12 10.67
CA GLY A 75 7.03 -9.57 9.58
C GLY A 75 6.81 -8.07 9.71
N ALA A 76 6.37 -7.63 10.89
CA ALA A 76 6.18 -6.21 11.17
C ALA A 76 7.52 -5.44 11.09
N THR A 77 8.59 -6.02 11.65
CA THR A 77 9.93 -5.42 11.60
C THR A 77 10.47 -5.34 10.17
N PHE A 78 10.19 -6.34 9.33
CA PHE A 78 10.59 -6.33 7.92
C PHE A 78 9.98 -5.14 7.18
N VAL A 79 8.68 -4.90 7.33
CA VAL A 79 8.03 -3.76 6.66
C VAL A 79 8.52 -2.44 7.24
N TYR A 80 8.71 -2.34 8.56
CA TYR A 80 9.32 -1.16 9.19
C TYR A 80 10.73 -0.86 8.64
N ILE A 81 11.56 -1.88 8.45
CA ILE A 81 12.90 -1.71 7.86
C ILE A 81 12.77 -1.30 6.38
N ALA A 82 11.85 -1.90 5.62
CA ALA A 82 11.60 -1.49 4.24
C ALA A 82 11.15 -0.02 4.17
N ASP A 83 10.31 0.39 5.11
CA ASP A 83 9.86 1.77 5.26
C ASP A 83 11.03 2.73 5.50
N LEU A 84 11.95 2.37 6.40
CA LEU A 84 13.16 3.13 6.70
C LEU A 84 14.16 3.14 5.54
N ALA A 85 14.24 2.05 4.76
CA ALA A 85 15.17 1.91 3.64
C ALA A 85 14.75 2.71 2.41
N MET A 86 13.45 2.92 2.16
CA MET A 86 13.00 3.62 0.94
C MET A 86 13.53 5.05 0.77
N PRO A 87 13.55 5.92 1.81
CA PRO A 87 14.21 7.22 1.72
C PRO A 87 15.72 7.10 1.43
N LEU A 88 16.38 6.10 2.03
CA LEU A 88 17.82 5.87 1.86
C LEU A 88 18.17 5.43 0.44
N LEU A 89 17.29 4.65 -0.21
CA LEU A 89 17.44 4.18 -1.58
C LEU A 89 16.99 5.21 -2.64
N GLY A 90 16.46 6.37 -2.22
CA GLY A 90 15.95 7.40 -3.13
C GLY A 90 14.67 7.00 -3.88
N VAL A 91 13.94 6.00 -3.37
CA VAL A 91 12.73 5.44 -3.99
C VAL A 91 11.47 6.26 -3.67
N GLY A 92 11.59 7.28 -2.80
CA GLY A 92 10.48 8.14 -2.36
C GLY A 92 10.04 9.25 -3.33
N SER A 93 10.73 9.44 -4.45
CA SER A 93 10.36 10.42 -5.49
C SER A 93 9.82 9.72 -6.72
N ASP A 94 8.61 10.11 -7.16
CA ASP A 94 7.93 9.61 -8.36
C ASP A 94 8.90 9.51 -9.55
N PRO A 95 8.92 8.41 -10.33
CA PRO A 95 9.67 8.32 -11.58
C PRO A 95 9.51 9.55 -12.49
N HIS A 96 8.34 10.20 -12.48
CA HIS A 96 8.10 11.43 -13.26
C HIS A 96 8.83 12.66 -12.71
N THR A 97 9.17 12.69 -11.42
CA THR A 97 10.00 13.75 -10.81
C THR A 97 11.50 13.47 -10.93
N ALA A 98 11.91 12.19 -10.94
CA ALA A 98 13.32 11.79 -11.11
C ALA A 98 13.88 12.17 -12.50
N PHE A 99 13.03 12.20 -13.54
CA PHE A 99 13.39 12.68 -14.87
C PHE A 99 13.25 14.20 -15.06
N ALA A 100 12.64 14.91 -14.11
CA ALA A 100 12.42 16.36 -14.18
C ALA A 100 13.51 17.18 -13.47
N LEU A 101 14.46 16.54 -12.80
CA LEU A 101 15.63 17.21 -12.22
C LEU A 101 16.73 17.36 -13.29
N PRO A 102 17.18 18.59 -13.61
CA PRO A 102 18.39 18.78 -14.39
C PRO A 102 19.56 18.10 -13.66
N PRO A 103 20.44 17.38 -14.38
CA PRO A 103 21.55 16.68 -13.76
C PRO A 103 22.68 17.66 -13.46
N ASP A 104 22.49 18.63 -12.55
CA ASP A 104 23.57 19.48 -12.04
C ASP A 104 23.15 20.17 -10.73
N SER A 105 23.29 19.45 -9.60
CA SER A 105 23.60 20.07 -8.30
C SER A 105 23.98 19.01 -7.25
N LYS A 106 24.92 18.13 -7.60
CA LYS A 106 25.80 17.56 -6.59
C LYS A 106 27.20 18.07 -6.86
N LEU A 107 27.56 19.17 -6.19
CA LEU A 107 28.89 19.45 -5.62
C LEU A 107 28.94 20.91 -5.14
N ALA A 108 28.60 21.13 -3.88
CA ALA A 108 29.25 22.17 -3.09
C ALA A 108 29.27 21.71 -1.64
N LYS A 109 30.35 20.99 -1.30
CA LYS A 109 30.82 20.82 0.06
C LYS A 109 30.89 22.19 0.74
N GLU A 110 30.28 22.26 1.90
CA GLU A 110 30.83 22.86 3.13
C GLU A 110 32.11 23.69 2.95
N LYS A 111 31.99 25.01 3.10
CA LYS A 111 33.08 25.84 3.59
C LYS A 111 32.51 26.92 4.51
N ALA A 112 32.72 26.72 5.81
CA ALA A 112 32.61 27.77 6.81
C ALA A 112 33.81 28.72 6.67
N GLU A 113 33.61 29.98 6.33
CA GLU A 113 34.53 31.11 6.59
C GLU A 113 33.70 32.40 6.87
N ASP A 114 34.20 33.17 7.84
CA ASP A 114 33.63 34.29 8.62
C ASP A 114 33.26 35.59 7.83
N PRO A 115 32.60 36.60 8.46
CA PRO A 115 32.03 37.77 7.79
C PRO A 115 33.02 38.93 7.67
N ALA A 116 33.12 39.55 6.49
CA ALA A 116 33.71 40.88 6.35
C ALA A 116 33.25 41.63 5.08
N SER A 117 32.58 42.77 5.30
CA SER A 117 32.65 44.04 4.55
C SER A 117 32.55 44.05 3.01
N GLN A 118 31.55 44.77 2.46
CA GLN A 118 31.75 46.02 1.71
C GLN A 118 30.41 46.70 1.30
N LEU A 119 30.45 48.03 1.26
CA LEU A 119 29.39 49.04 1.20
C LEU A 119 28.76 49.24 -0.21
N PRO A 120 27.65 50.01 -0.33
CA PRO A 120 26.83 50.12 -1.54
C PRO A 120 27.32 51.26 -2.46
N ASP A 121 27.01 51.16 -3.75
CA ASP A 121 27.19 52.27 -4.68
C ASP A 121 25.92 52.56 -5.50
N SER A 122 25.79 53.85 -5.82
CA SER A 122 24.58 54.64 -6.05
C SER A 122 24.19 54.82 -7.53
N ASP A 123 23.08 55.56 -7.72
CA ASP A 123 22.64 56.30 -8.91
C ASP A 123 21.70 55.62 -9.92
N GLU A 124 20.41 55.96 -9.86
CA GLU A 124 19.80 56.93 -10.79
C GLU A 124 18.36 57.29 -10.38
N MET A 125 18.10 58.58 -10.14
CA MET A 125 16.75 59.16 -9.99
C MET A 125 16.41 59.99 -11.23
N THR A 126 15.30 59.68 -11.91
CA THR A 126 14.72 60.56 -12.94
C THR A 126 13.32 61.02 -12.54
N ILE A 127 13.18 62.35 -12.45
CA ILE A 127 11.97 63.11 -12.07
C ILE A 127 11.09 63.32 -13.32
N ARG A 128 9.77 63.10 -13.22
CA ARG A 128 8.78 63.69 -14.15
C ARG A 128 7.55 64.30 -13.46
N ILE A 129 7.60 65.63 -13.50
CA ILE A 129 6.63 66.72 -13.38
C ILE A 129 5.17 66.36 -13.76
N GLY A 130 4.23 66.73 -12.88
CA GLY A 130 2.77 66.61 -13.05
C GLY A 130 2.09 67.81 -13.73
N ARG A 131 0.82 67.60 -14.14
CA ARG A 131 -0.08 68.63 -14.69
C ARG A 131 -1.52 68.43 -14.17
N ALA A 132 -2.10 69.53 -13.66
CA ALA A 132 -3.47 69.74 -13.14
C ALA A 132 -4.59 69.38 -14.14
N GLY A 133 -5.89 69.18 -13.84
CA GLY A 133 -6.85 69.55 -12.77
C GLY A 133 -8.28 69.12 -13.25
N PRO A 134 -9.42 69.74 -12.86
CA PRO A 134 -10.26 69.36 -11.70
C PRO A 134 -11.80 69.16 -11.95
N LEU A 135 -12.52 68.73 -10.89
CA LEU A 135 -13.94 68.96 -10.48
C LEU A 135 -15.14 68.26 -11.18
N SER A 136 -15.99 67.55 -10.41
CA SER A 136 -17.39 67.98 -10.05
C SER A 136 -18.19 66.88 -9.29
N ASP A 137 -18.96 67.33 -8.29
CA ASP A 137 -19.83 66.60 -7.35
C ASP A 137 -21.11 65.97 -7.94
N LYS A 138 -21.61 64.85 -7.35
CA LYS A 138 -22.91 64.71 -6.64
C LYS A 138 -23.40 63.24 -6.48
N ILE A 139 -23.45 62.82 -5.21
CA ILE A 139 -24.46 62.05 -4.43
C ILE A 139 -25.56 61.27 -5.19
N GLU A 140 -25.64 59.94 -5.01
CA GLU A 140 -26.86 59.20 -4.63
C GLU A 140 -26.55 57.78 -4.07
N ASN A 141 -27.33 57.37 -3.07
CA ASN A 141 -27.22 56.17 -2.23
C ASN A 141 -27.38 54.83 -2.99
N GLY A 142 -26.62 53.83 -2.55
CA GLY A 142 -26.86 52.41 -2.87
C GLY A 142 -25.97 51.51 -2.03
N ASP A 143 -26.55 50.86 -1.01
CA ASP A 143 -25.89 49.84 -0.19
C ASP A 143 -25.48 48.63 -1.05
N VAL A 144 -24.18 48.48 -1.29
CA VAL A 144 -23.54 47.21 -1.69
C VAL A 144 -22.15 47.18 -1.08
N TYR A 145 -21.85 46.13 -0.30
CA TYR A 145 -20.50 45.84 0.19
C TYR A 145 -19.52 45.71 -0.99
N GLN A 146 -18.85 46.81 -1.35
CA GLN A 146 -17.79 46.82 -2.35
C GLN A 146 -16.46 46.35 -1.75
N ARG A 147 -16.01 45.22 -2.29
CA ARG A 147 -14.64 44.73 -2.41
C ARG A 147 -13.60 45.87 -2.46
N ARG A 148 -12.82 46.05 -1.39
CA ARG A 148 -11.66 46.96 -1.34
C ARG A 148 -10.52 46.41 -2.22
N ARG A 149 -10.46 46.86 -3.48
CA ARG A 149 -9.27 46.75 -4.34
C ARG A 149 -8.30 47.87 -3.98
N GLY A 150 -7.20 47.55 -3.31
CA GLY A 150 -6.00 48.40 -3.27
C GLY A 150 -5.11 48.10 -4.49
N PRO A 151 -4.34 49.08 -5.01
CA PRO A 151 -3.52 48.87 -6.20
C PRO A 151 -2.23 48.12 -5.88
N HIS A 152 -1.87 47.20 -6.77
CA HIS A 152 -0.61 46.47 -6.80
C HIS A 152 0.62 47.39 -6.77
N SER A 153 1.57 47.10 -5.90
CA SER A 153 2.95 46.79 -6.29
C SER A 153 3.72 46.27 -5.07
N GLY A 154 4.22 45.05 -5.17
CA GLY A 154 4.95 44.37 -4.10
C GLY A 154 5.25 42.94 -4.53
N HIS A 155 6.45 42.75 -5.07
CA HIS A 155 7.04 41.45 -5.39
C HIS A 155 6.96 40.50 -4.19
N THR A 156 6.12 39.45 -4.28
CA THR A 156 6.17 38.25 -3.42
C THR A 156 5.73 37.00 -4.18
N ASP A 157 6.03 36.88 -5.47
CA ASP A 157 5.69 35.68 -6.26
C ASP A 157 6.74 34.54 -6.13
N GLY A 158 7.84 34.76 -5.41
CA GLY A 158 8.90 33.76 -5.22
C GLY A 158 8.63 32.77 -4.09
N TYR A 159 8.13 33.26 -2.94
CA TYR A 159 8.01 32.45 -1.73
C TYR A 159 6.76 31.56 -1.67
N GLU A 160 5.64 31.97 -2.28
CA GLU A 160 4.41 31.16 -2.34
C GLU A 160 4.47 30.07 -3.42
N ALA A 161 5.29 30.26 -4.46
CA ALA A 161 5.50 29.27 -5.51
C ALA A 161 6.44 28.15 -5.04
N GLU A 162 7.50 28.49 -4.31
CA GLU A 162 8.39 27.50 -3.66
C GLU A 162 7.67 26.72 -2.57
N SER A 163 6.83 27.35 -1.74
CA SER A 163 6.08 26.63 -0.70
C SER A 163 5.05 25.66 -1.27
N LYS A 164 4.30 26.05 -2.33
CA LYS A 164 3.35 25.15 -3.00
C LYS A 164 4.04 24.02 -3.76
N GLN A 165 5.15 24.29 -4.45
CA GLN A 165 5.93 23.24 -5.12
C GLN A 165 6.56 22.27 -4.10
N GLN A 166 7.03 22.77 -2.95
CA GLN A 166 7.61 21.94 -1.91
C GLN A 166 6.54 21.14 -1.14
N GLU A 167 5.35 21.69 -0.92
CA GLU A 167 4.20 20.97 -0.35
C GLU A 167 3.66 19.87 -1.29
N ASP A 168 3.46 20.16 -2.58
CA ASP A 168 2.99 19.17 -3.57
C ASP A 168 4.00 18.02 -3.77
N VAL A 169 5.31 18.31 -3.77
CA VAL A 169 6.36 17.30 -3.91
C VAL A 169 6.46 16.41 -2.67
N VAL A 170 6.36 16.98 -1.46
CA VAL A 170 6.38 16.21 -0.20
C VAL A 170 5.13 15.33 -0.08
N GLN A 171 3.97 15.83 -0.48
CA GLN A 171 2.70 15.09 -0.42
C GLN A 171 2.63 13.95 -1.47
N THR A 172 3.18 14.16 -2.66
CA THR A 172 3.27 13.14 -3.72
C THR A 172 4.27 12.04 -3.36
N GLY A 173 5.44 12.39 -2.82
CA GLY A 173 6.45 11.42 -2.38
C GLY A 173 5.97 10.53 -1.23
N SER A 174 5.22 11.09 -0.27
CA SER A 174 4.58 10.29 0.79
C SER A 174 3.53 9.33 0.25
N SER A 175 2.75 9.72 -0.76
CA SER A 175 1.69 8.87 -1.32
C SER A 175 2.26 7.70 -2.11
N TRP A 176 3.34 7.92 -2.87
CA TRP A 176 4.03 6.87 -3.64
C TRP A 176 4.69 5.83 -2.73
N ARG A 177 5.35 6.29 -1.66
CA ARG A 177 5.96 5.43 -0.63
C ARG A 177 4.94 4.45 -0.05
N ARG A 178 3.75 4.93 0.32
CA ARG A 178 2.64 4.11 0.85
C ARG A 178 2.18 3.06 -0.17
N ILE A 179 2.02 3.45 -1.43
CA ILE A 179 1.62 2.52 -2.50
C ILE A 179 2.66 1.41 -2.68
N LEU A 180 3.96 1.75 -2.65
CA LEU A 180 5.03 0.75 -2.76
C LEU A 180 5.08 -0.20 -1.56
N LEU A 181 4.90 0.30 -0.34
CA LEU A 181 4.79 -0.54 0.86
C LEU A 181 3.62 -1.49 0.77
N LEU A 182 2.47 -0.99 0.33
CA LEU A 182 1.27 -1.80 0.16
C LEU A 182 1.51 -2.93 -0.86
N ILE A 183 2.08 -2.61 -2.03
CA ILE A 183 2.43 -3.61 -3.04
C ILE A 183 3.41 -4.64 -2.48
N LEU A 184 4.46 -4.19 -1.79
CA LEU A 184 5.47 -5.05 -1.19
C LEU A 184 4.86 -5.99 -0.14
N ALA A 185 4.06 -5.46 0.77
CA ALA A 185 3.44 -6.24 1.83
C ALA A 185 2.46 -7.28 1.28
N ILE A 186 1.59 -6.90 0.34
CA ILE A 186 0.67 -7.83 -0.33
C ILE A 186 1.44 -8.91 -1.08
N THR A 187 2.48 -8.55 -1.83
CA THR A 187 3.31 -9.53 -2.55
C THR A 187 3.95 -10.54 -1.59
N ILE A 188 4.40 -10.08 -0.42
CA ILE A 188 4.98 -10.96 0.59
C ILE A 188 3.92 -11.83 1.27
N HIS A 189 2.72 -11.30 1.50
CA HIS A 189 1.60 -12.01 2.09
C HIS A 189 1.10 -13.17 1.22
N ASN A 190 1.12 -12.97 -0.10
CA ASN A 190 0.72 -13.96 -1.09
C ASN A 190 1.65 -15.19 -1.15
N ILE A 191 2.90 -15.08 -0.65
CA ILE A 191 3.84 -16.22 -0.66
C ILE A 191 3.39 -17.31 0.33
N PRO A 192 3.16 -17.02 1.63
CA PRO A 192 2.62 -18.01 2.57
C PRO A 192 1.27 -18.58 2.17
N GLU A 193 0.38 -17.79 1.56
CA GLU A 193 -0.91 -18.28 1.04
C GLU A 193 -0.73 -19.31 -0.06
N GLY A 194 0.10 -19.00 -1.07
CA GLY A 194 0.43 -19.95 -2.12
C GLY A 194 1.03 -21.24 -1.55
N LEU A 195 1.98 -21.12 -0.60
CA LEU A 195 2.56 -22.26 0.11
C LEU A 195 1.49 -23.08 0.85
N ALA A 196 0.55 -22.44 1.55
CA ALA A 196 -0.51 -23.11 2.30
C ALA A 196 -1.44 -23.91 1.37
N VAL A 197 -1.87 -23.32 0.24
CA VAL A 197 -2.64 -24.03 -0.78
C VAL A 197 -1.84 -25.21 -1.35
N GLY A 198 -0.55 -25.00 -1.65
CA GLY A 198 0.35 -26.02 -2.17
C GLY A 198 0.55 -27.19 -1.22
N VAL A 199 0.86 -26.91 0.04
CA VAL A 199 1.02 -27.93 1.09
C VAL A 199 -0.29 -28.64 1.36
N GLY A 200 -1.43 -27.93 1.41
CA GLY A 200 -2.74 -28.54 1.58
C GLY A 200 -3.01 -29.63 0.54
N PHE A 201 -2.80 -29.34 -0.74
CA PHE A 201 -2.95 -30.34 -1.80
C PHE A 201 -1.83 -31.39 -1.82
N GLY A 202 -0.60 -31.02 -1.47
CA GLY A 202 0.55 -31.92 -1.40
C GLY A 202 0.53 -32.91 -0.21
N ALA A 203 -0.20 -32.58 0.84
CA ALA A 203 -0.34 -33.38 2.05
C ALA A 203 -1.54 -34.34 2.02
N ILE A 204 -2.36 -34.31 0.96
CA ILE A 204 -3.56 -35.16 0.86
C ILE A 204 -3.22 -36.62 1.14
N GLY A 205 -3.90 -37.21 2.12
CA GLY A 205 -3.72 -38.60 2.53
C GLY A 205 -2.52 -38.88 3.43
N LYS A 206 -1.73 -37.87 3.81
CA LYS A 206 -0.63 -38.02 4.80
C LYS A 206 -1.12 -38.01 6.24
N THR A 207 -2.21 -37.30 6.52
CA THR A 207 -2.89 -37.25 7.83
C THR A 207 -4.40 -37.41 7.62
N THR A 208 -5.14 -37.69 8.69
CA THR A 208 -6.62 -37.78 8.63
C THR A 208 -7.27 -36.43 8.33
N SER A 209 -6.63 -35.32 8.69
CA SER A 209 -7.11 -33.95 8.47
C SER A 209 -6.77 -33.42 7.06
N ALA A 210 -5.71 -33.93 6.43
CA ALA A 210 -5.29 -33.54 5.09
C ALA A 210 -6.12 -34.26 4.02
N THR A 211 -7.31 -33.74 3.76
CA THR A 211 -8.25 -34.25 2.75
C THR A 211 -8.27 -33.35 1.51
N PHE A 212 -8.79 -33.88 0.41
CA PHE A 212 -9.05 -33.04 -0.77
C PHE A 212 -10.02 -31.90 -0.47
N GLU A 213 -11.03 -32.15 0.36
CA GLU A 213 -12.04 -31.15 0.71
C GLU A 213 -11.46 -30.04 1.58
N SER A 214 -10.62 -30.35 2.57
CA SER A 214 -9.95 -29.32 3.38
C SER A 214 -8.99 -28.46 2.54
N ALA A 215 -8.19 -29.08 1.66
CA ALA A 215 -7.31 -28.34 0.76
C ALA A 215 -8.09 -27.45 -0.25
N ARG A 216 -9.21 -27.94 -0.77
CA ARG A 216 -10.09 -27.19 -1.68
C ARG A 216 -10.74 -26.01 -0.97
N ASN A 217 -11.26 -26.23 0.22
CA ASN A 217 -11.93 -25.21 1.01
C ASN A 217 -10.97 -24.10 1.43
N LEU A 218 -9.74 -24.46 1.83
CA LEU A 218 -8.66 -23.51 2.09
C LEU A 218 -8.37 -22.62 0.86
N ALA A 219 -8.23 -23.23 -0.32
CA ALA A 219 -8.01 -22.48 -1.57
C ALA A 219 -9.18 -21.55 -1.92
N ILE A 220 -10.43 -21.94 -1.60
CA ILE A 220 -11.61 -21.08 -1.79
C ILE A 220 -11.58 -19.91 -0.82
N GLY A 221 -11.30 -20.15 0.46
CA GLY A 221 -11.20 -19.11 1.49
C GLY A 221 -10.16 -18.05 1.13
N ILE A 222 -8.96 -18.49 0.76
CA ILE A 222 -7.88 -17.63 0.26
C ILE A 222 -8.30 -16.91 -1.03
N GLY A 223 -8.92 -17.60 -1.99
CA GLY A 223 -9.34 -16.94 -3.22
C GLY A 223 -10.31 -15.76 -2.99
N ILE A 224 -11.24 -15.90 -2.04
CA ILE A 224 -12.24 -14.86 -1.76
C ILE A 224 -11.60 -13.58 -1.22
N GLN A 225 -10.61 -13.66 -0.32
CA GLN A 225 -9.91 -12.47 0.19
C GLN A 225 -8.98 -11.84 -0.85
N ASN A 226 -8.42 -12.64 -1.77
CA ASN A 226 -7.47 -12.16 -2.76
C ASN A 226 -8.14 -11.23 -3.78
N PHE A 227 -9.47 -11.37 -3.97
CA PHE A 227 -10.24 -10.46 -4.80
C PHE A 227 -10.18 -9.00 -4.30
N PRO A 228 -10.56 -8.67 -3.05
CA PRO A 228 -10.30 -7.34 -2.48
C PRO A 228 -8.83 -6.87 -2.58
N GLU A 229 -7.85 -7.76 -2.45
CA GLU A 229 -6.43 -7.40 -2.48
C GLU A 229 -5.93 -6.99 -3.87
N GLY A 230 -6.42 -7.62 -4.93
CA GLY A 230 -6.11 -7.17 -6.29
C GLY A 230 -6.57 -5.72 -6.53
N LEU A 231 -7.74 -5.38 -5.99
CA LEU A 231 -8.30 -4.03 -6.05
C LEU A 231 -7.53 -3.04 -5.17
N ALA A 232 -7.08 -3.50 -4.01
CA ALA A 232 -6.27 -2.77 -3.04
C ALA A 232 -5.02 -2.16 -3.63
N VAL A 233 -4.38 -2.88 -4.54
CA VAL A 233 -3.16 -2.42 -5.23
C VAL A 233 -3.51 -1.52 -6.41
N SER A 234 -4.47 -1.93 -7.25
CA SER A 234 -4.73 -1.26 -8.52
C SER A 234 -5.42 0.10 -8.36
N LEU A 235 -6.31 0.28 -7.38
CA LEU A 235 -7.02 1.56 -7.17
C LEU A 235 -6.09 2.69 -6.71
N PRO A 236 -5.25 2.54 -5.68
CA PRO A 236 -4.32 3.59 -5.26
C PRO A 236 -3.31 3.94 -6.37
N LEU A 237 -2.80 2.94 -7.10
CA LEU A 237 -1.93 3.17 -8.25
C LEU A 237 -2.61 4.04 -9.31
N ARG A 238 -3.83 3.70 -9.71
CA ARG A 238 -4.59 4.53 -10.65
C ARG A 238 -4.89 5.92 -10.08
N GLY A 239 -5.19 6.00 -8.78
CA GLY A 239 -5.42 7.25 -8.06
C GLY A 239 -4.20 8.17 -8.00
N SER A 240 -2.99 7.62 -8.08
CA SER A 240 -1.72 8.36 -8.16
C SER A 240 -1.36 8.83 -9.58
N GLY A 241 -2.20 8.55 -10.59
CA GLY A 241 -1.99 8.98 -11.97
C GLY A 241 -1.39 7.89 -12.89
N VAL A 242 -1.13 6.69 -12.37
CA VAL A 242 -0.70 5.55 -13.20
C VAL A 242 -1.85 5.13 -14.14
N SER A 243 -1.53 4.80 -15.39
CA SER A 243 -2.54 4.37 -16.35
C SER A 243 -3.27 3.11 -15.90
N THR A 244 -4.57 3.00 -16.22
CA THR A 244 -5.43 1.88 -15.82
C THR A 244 -4.81 0.51 -16.13
N TRP A 245 -4.18 0.37 -17.29
CA TRP A 245 -3.52 -0.86 -17.71
C TRP A 245 -2.30 -1.20 -16.85
N ARG A 246 -1.46 -0.21 -16.52
CA ARG A 246 -0.30 -0.40 -15.64
C ARG A 246 -0.74 -0.74 -14.21
N ALA A 247 -1.76 -0.04 -13.71
CA ALA A 247 -2.33 -0.31 -12.39
C ALA A 247 -2.89 -1.73 -12.28
N PHE A 248 -3.59 -2.21 -13.32
CA PHE A 248 -4.02 -3.61 -13.43
C PHE A 248 -2.84 -4.58 -13.41
N TRP A 249 -1.79 -4.34 -14.20
CA TRP A 249 -0.61 -5.20 -14.23
C TRP A 249 0.06 -5.31 -12.87
N TYR A 250 0.31 -4.20 -12.19
CA TYR A 250 0.88 -4.24 -10.84
C TYR A 250 -0.02 -4.98 -9.85
N GLY A 251 -1.35 -4.78 -9.93
CA GLY A 251 -2.31 -5.46 -9.04
C GLY A 251 -2.37 -6.97 -9.23
N GLN A 252 -2.32 -7.49 -10.46
CA GLN A 252 -2.29 -8.95 -10.66
C GLN A 252 -0.88 -9.53 -10.49
N LEU A 253 0.18 -8.74 -10.70
CA LEU A 253 1.57 -9.21 -10.57
C LEU A 253 1.94 -9.42 -9.11
N SER A 254 1.37 -8.66 -8.17
CA SER A 254 1.57 -8.90 -6.74
C SER A 254 1.06 -10.27 -6.30
N GLY A 255 0.05 -10.83 -6.97
CA GLY A 255 -0.47 -12.19 -6.73
C GLY A 255 0.23 -13.30 -7.52
N MET A 256 1.07 -12.99 -8.51
CA MET A 256 1.72 -13.99 -9.37
C MET A 256 2.73 -14.87 -8.60
N VAL A 257 3.08 -14.50 -7.38
CA VAL A 257 3.91 -15.30 -6.49
C VAL A 257 3.17 -16.54 -5.95
N GLU A 258 1.84 -16.54 -5.90
CA GLU A 258 1.05 -17.63 -5.33
C GLU A 258 1.21 -18.94 -6.12
N PRO A 259 1.10 -18.97 -7.47
CA PRO A 259 1.29 -20.21 -8.22
C PRO A 259 2.70 -20.79 -8.09
N ILE A 260 3.71 -19.93 -8.01
CA ILE A 260 5.10 -20.34 -7.83
C ILE A 260 5.26 -20.95 -6.44
N ALA A 261 4.78 -20.26 -5.41
CA ALA A 261 4.81 -20.72 -4.02
C ALA A 261 4.02 -22.03 -3.83
N GLY A 262 2.85 -22.18 -4.44
CA GLY A 262 2.06 -23.40 -4.32
C GLY A 262 2.65 -24.62 -4.99
N LEU A 263 3.29 -24.45 -6.15
CA LEU A 263 4.06 -25.54 -6.76
C LEU A 263 5.22 -25.99 -5.86
N LEU A 264 5.93 -25.04 -5.25
CA LEU A 264 7.00 -25.33 -4.29
C LEU A 264 6.45 -26.02 -3.04
N GLY A 265 5.33 -25.54 -2.49
CA GLY A 265 4.68 -26.12 -1.32
C GLY A 265 4.23 -27.57 -1.56
N ALA A 266 3.64 -27.84 -2.73
CA ALA A 266 3.20 -29.18 -3.11
C ALA A 266 4.37 -30.14 -3.40
N GLY A 267 5.46 -29.64 -4.00
CA GLY A 267 6.66 -30.42 -4.29
C GLY A 267 7.55 -30.68 -3.08
N ALA A 268 7.54 -29.78 -2.09
CA ALA A 268 8.44 -29.79 -0.94
C ALA A 268 7.71 -29.85 0.41
N VAL A 269 6.57 -30.55 0.48
CA VAL A 269 5.71 -30.62 1.68
C VAL A 269 6.48 -30.88 2.97
N VAL A 270 7.43 -31.84 2.96
CA VAL A 270 8.23 -32.19 4.14
C VAL A 270 9.07 -31.02 4.65
N LEU A 271 9.50 -30.12 3.76
CA LEU A 271 10.23 -28.91 4.10
C LEU A 271 9.28 -27.76 4.42
N ALA A 272 8.18 -27.62 3.68
CA ALA A 272 7.26 -26.49 3.80
C ALA A 272 6.39 -26.56 5.07
N GLU A 273 5.89 -27.74 5.43
CA GLU A 273 4.95 -27.93 6.54
C GLU A 273 5.49 -27.41 7.89
N PRO A 274 6.75 -27.69 8.30
CA PRO A 274 7.31 -27.09 9.53
C PRO A 274 7.59 -25.59 9.44
N LEU A 275 7.73 -25.03 8.24
CA LEU A 275 8.01 -23.61 8.01
C LEU A 275 6.72 -22.77 7.94
N LEU A 276 5.58 -23.38 7.60
CA LEU A 276 4.32 -22.69 7.38
C LEU A 276 3.86 -21.81 8.55
N PRO A 277 3.90 -22.25 9.83
CA PRO A 277 3.47 -21.40 10.94
C PRO A 277 4.28 -20.10 11.05
N PHE A 278 5.60 -20.18 10.80
CA PHE A 278 6.46 -19.00 10.79
C PHE A 278 6.16 -18.09 9.60
N ALA A 279 5.96 -18.68 8.42
CA ALA A 279 5.69 -17.96 7.18
C ALA A 279 4.34 -17.23 7.24
N LEU A 280 3.28 -17.91 7.68
CA LEU A 280 1.94 -17.34 7.86
C LEU A 280 1.95 -16.23 8.92
N ALA A 281 2.61 -16.46 10.05
CA ALA A 281 2.73 -15.43 11.09
C ALA A 281 3.55 -14.22 10.60
N PHE A 282 4.62 -14.44 9.83
CA PHE A 282 5.38 -13.37 9.18
C PHE A 282 4.51 -12.53 8.24
N ALA A 283 3.74 -13.17 7.36
CA ALA A 283 2.78 -12.48 6.50
C ALA A 283 1.71 -11.72 7.29
N ALA A 284 1.19 -12.27 8.39
CA ALA A 284 0.23 -11.60 9.26
C ALA A 284 0.84 -10.34 9.91
N GLY A 285 2.07 -10.43 10.43
CA GLY A 285 2.77 -9.30 11.03
C GLY A 285 3.05 -8.17 10.04
N ALA A 286 3.47 -8.53 8.82
CA ALA A 286 3.69 -7.56 7.74
C ALA A 286 2.39 -6.82 7.36
N MET A 287 1.26 -7.53 7.22
CA MET A 287 -0.02 -6.90 6.88
C MET A 287 -0.59 -6.05 8.02
N VAL A 288 -0.42 -6.45 9.28
CA VAL A 288 -0.83 -5.60 10.41
C VAL A 288 -0.06 -4.29 10.41
N TYR A 289 1.25 -4.32 10.16
CA TYR A 289 2.05 -3.10 10.07
C TYR A 289 1.47 -2.15 9.02
N VAL A 290 1.26 -2.61 7.78
CA VAL A 290 0.70 -1.77 6.70
C VAL A 290 -0.71 -1.28 7.01
N VAL A 291 -1.56 -2.12 7.59
CA VAL A 291 -2.93 -1.71 7.94
C VAL A 291 -2.91 -0.58 8.97
N VAL A 292 -2.08 -0.70 10.01
CA VAL A 292 -2.01 0.26 11.11
C VAL A 292 -1.28 1.54 10.73
N ASP A 293 -0.16 1.43 9.99
CA ASP A 293 0.70 2.57 9.65
C ASP A 293 0.20 3.34 8.41
N ASP A 294 -0.43 2.65 7.45
CA ASP A 294 -0.87 3.26 6.19
C ASP A 294 -2.40 3.28 6.03
N ILE A 295 -3.06 2.12 6.00
CA ILE A 295 -4.47 2.02 5.55
C ILE A 295 -5.43 2.75 6.50
N ILE A 296 -5.31 2.52 7.81
CA ILE A 296 -6.18 3.17 8.80
C ILE A 296 -5.96 4.69 8.82
N PRO A 297 -4.73 5.21 8.95
CA PRO A 297 -4.47 6.65 8.90
C PRO A 297 -4.98 7.31 7.61
N GLU A 298 -4.75 6.69 6.45
CA GLU A 298 -5.21 7.21 5.15
C GLU A 298 -6.73 7.36 5.10
N ALA A 299 -7.47 6.37 5.61
CA ALA A 299 -8.92 6.41 5.67
C ALA A 299 -9.45 7.52 6.59
N GLN A 300 -8.72 7.81 7.68
CA GLN A 300 -9.06 8.90 8.61
C GLN A 300 -8.82 10.27 7.96
N VAL A 301 -7.65 10.46 7.32
CA VAL A 301 -7.30 11.70 6.62
C VAL A 301 -8.25 11.97 5.43
N SER A 302 -8.69 10.91 4.75
CA SER A 302 -9.67 10.98 3.67
C SER A 302 -11.11 11.30 4.13
N GLY A 303 -11.35 11.49 5.43
CA GLY A 303 -12.67 11.79 6.00
C GLY A 303 -13.61 10.59 6.11
N ASN A 304 -13.14 9.38 5.80
CA ASN A 304 -13.94 8.16 5.75
C ASN A 304 -13.70 7.23 6.95
N GLY A 305 -13.09 7.71 8.04
CA GLY A 305 -12.66 6.88 9.16
C GLY A 305 -13.74 6.01 9.80
N ARG A 306 -14.97 6.52 9.95
CA ARG A 306 -16.10 5.74 10.48
C ARG A 306 -16.53 4.63 9.52
N LEU A 307 -16.57 4.93 8.22
CA LEU A 307 -16.91 3.95 7.20
C LEU A 307 -15.84 2.85 7.19
N ALA A 308 -14.56 3.24 7.14
CA ALA A 308 -13.41 2.32 7.19
C ALA A 308 -13.43 1.40 8.41
N SER A 309 -13.83 1.92 9.58
CA SER A 309 -13.94 1.12 10.81
C SER A 309 -15.05 0.06 10.69
N TRP A 310 -16.26 0.45 10.27
CA TRP A 310 -17.38 -0.48 10.09
C TRP A 310 -17.12 -1.51 9.00
N THR A 311 -16.50 -1.08 7.91
CA THR A 311 -16.14 -1.98 6.83
C THR A 311 -15.03 -2.95 7.24
N SER A 312 -14.11 -2.52 8.10
CA SER A 312 -13.10 -3.42 8.69
C SER A 312 -13.71 -4.47 9.59
N ILE A 313 -14.69 -4.09 10.42
CA ILE A 313 -15.42 -5.04 11.25
C ILE A 313 -16.21 -6.02 10.38
N LEU A 314 -16.91 -5.54 9.36
CA LEU A 314 -17.64 -6.40 8.43
C LEU A 314 -16.72 -7.37 7.71
N GLY A 315 -15.60 -6.89 7.16
CA GLY A 315 -14.62 -7.73 6.49
C GLY A 315 -14.02 -8.77 7.43
N PHE A 316 -13.70 -8.39 8.67
CA PHE A 316 -13.27 -9.33 9.71
C PHE A 316 -14.32 -10.42 9.99
N VAL A 317 -15.59 -10.05 10.17
CA VAL A 317 -16.67 -11.02 10.42
C VAL A 317 -16.86 -11.96 9.23
N VAL A 318 -16.84 -11.44 8.00
CA VAL A 318 -16.93 -12.25 6.79
C VAL A 318 -15.77 -13.24 6.72
N MET A 319 -14.53 -12.78 6.93
CA MET A 319 -13.36 -13.65 6.87
C MET A 319 -13.35 -14.71 7.97
N MET A 320 -13.71 -14.36 9.22
CA MET A 320 -13.86 -15.36 10.28
C MET A 320 -14.97 -16.35 10.00
N SER A 321 -16.08 -15.92 9.41
CA SER A 321 -17.17 -16.81 9.03
C SER A 321 -16.76 -17.76 7.90
N LEU A 322 -15.93 -17.31 6.97
CA LEU A 322 -15.37 -18.15 5.91
C LEU A 322 -14.35 -19.14 6.46
N ASP A 323 -13.47 -18.69 7.35
CA ASP A 323 -12.45 -19.53 7.99
C ASP A 323 -13.10 -20.66 8.81
N VAL A 324 -14.01 -20.31 9.71
CA VAL A 324 -14.73 -21.29 10.56
C VAL A 324 -15.76 -22.10 9.75
N GLY A 325 -16.35 -21.52 8.72
CA GLY A 325 -17.42 -22.15 7.94
C GLY A 325 -16.93 -23.06 6.81
N LEU A 326 -15.71 -22.83 6.30
CA LEU A 326 -15.08 -23.65 5.26
C LEU A 326 -14.01 -24.61 5.84
N GLY A 327 -13.54 -24.37 7.06
CA GLY A 327 -12.64 -25.24 7.83
C GLY A 327 -13.28 -26.51 8.36
#